data_AF-A0A4Q2UZE8-F1
#
_entry.id   AF-A0A4Q2UZE8-F1
#
_cell.length_a   1.000
_cell.length_b   1.000
_cell.length_c   1.000
_cell.angle_alpha   90.00
_cell.angle_beta   90.00
_cell.angle_gamma   90.00
#
_symmetry.space_group_name_H-M   'P 1'
#
loop_
_entity.id
_entity.type
_entity.pdbx_description
1 polymer ?
#
loop_
_entity_poly.entity_id
_entity_poly.type
_entity_poly.pdbx_seq_one_letter_code
_entity_poly.pdbx_strand_id
1 'polypeptide(L)'
;HIGAEGYDISQDILTAQDWVDLDHFLNILKPFKDLTKRMEGRANRAGSEGSHGSLHEIIESLDVLFKKLQDAGKFADDHPDVVSTYYSHAIDAARIKLEEYFGLTDATPAYRCAVALHPANKFIYFELEWSHNRQWVSGARRVVQEVFAQYEAAAAEADLMDGARQEEEPKESEEDAVVDNSVTLDPLQQARKRRQRLAVTATSATRGKKRVKLTSELDEFMARTNKADLDVEDPLE
;
A
#
# COMPACT_ATOMS: atom_id res chain seq x y z
N HIS A 1 12.80 23.30 60.47
CA HIS A 1 13.84 22.39 59.95
C HIS A 1 13.12 21.44 59.00
N ILE A 2 13.13 21.77 57.70
CA ILE A 2 12.53 20.92 56.66
C ILE A 2 13.63 19.94 56.29
N GLY A 3 13.47 18.69 56.71
CA GLY A 3 14.44 17.64 56.41
C GLY A 3 14.56 17.48 54.90
N ALA A 4 15.72 17.81 54.36
CA ALA A 4 16.15 17.24 53.11
C ALA A 4 16.45 15.77 53.39
N GLU A 5 15.41 14.92 53.38
CA GLU A 5 15.61 13.48 53.24
C GLU A 5 16.29 13.30 51.88
N GLY A 6 17.60 13.04 51.92
CA GLY A 6 18.38 12.77 50.73
C GLY A 6 17.78 11.57 50.02
N TYR A 7 17.65 11.70 48.70
CA TYR A 7 17.24 10.62 47.81
C TYR A 7 18.05 9.36 48.11
N ASP A 8 17.38 8.31 48.58
CA ASP A 8 18.01 7.04 48.87
C ASP A 8 18.04 6.18 47.61
N ILE A 9 19.25 6.01 47.06
CA ILE A 9 19.53 5.19 45.88
C ILE A 9 19.11 3.72 46.05
N SER A 10 18.87 3.25 47.29
CA SER A 10 18.35 1.91 47.53
C SER A 10 16.93 1.71 46.98
N GLN A 11 16.20 2.81 46.75
CA GLN A 11 14.85 2.80 46.16
C GLN A 11 14.87 2.57 44.64
N ASP A 12 16.03 2.65 43.99
CA ASP A 12 16.19 2.42 42.54
C ASP A 12 16.39 0.93 42.17
N ILE A 13 16.36 0.04 43.17
CA ILE A 13 16.57 -1.38 42.95
C ILE A 13 15.27 -2.00 42.43
N LEU A 14 15.36 -2.66 41.28
CA LEU A 14 14.25 -3.44 40.72
C LEU A 14 13.79 -4.52 41.71
N THR A 15 12.53 -4.47 42.06
CA THR A 15 11.87 -5.46 42.90
C THR A 15 11.61 -6.75 42.10
N ALA A 16 11.30 -7.85 42.81
CA ALA A 16 10.92 -9.10 42.15
C ALA A 16 9.68 -8.92 41.24
N GLN A 17 8.75 -8.04 41.61
CA GLN A 17 7.57 -7.73 40.80
C GLN A 17 7.95 -6.97 39.53
N ASP A 18 8.89 -6.03 39.61
CA ASP A 18 9.35 -5.29 38.42
C ASP A 18 9.96 -6.23 37.38
N TRP A 19 10.68 -7.27 37.82
CA TRP A 19 11.20 -8.29 36.91
C TRP A 19 10.10 -9.11 36.22
N VAL A 20 9.01 -9.41 36.92
CA VAL A 20 7.84 -10.08 36.33
C VAL A 20 7.19 -9.18 35.27
N ASP A 21 6.94 -7.91 35.61
CA ASP A 21 6.36 -6.96 34.66
C ASP A 21 7.27 -6.72 33.45
N LEU A 22 8.59 -6.65 33.64
CA LEU A 22 9.57 -6.51 32.55
C LEU A 22 9.54 -7.71 31.60
N ASP A 23 9.35 -8.93 32.09
CA ASP A 23 9.18 -10.11 31.23
C ASP A 23 7.89 -9.99 30.40
N HIS A 24 6.79 -9.58 31.02
CA HIS A 24 5.54 -9.32 30.29
C HIS A 24 5.67 -8.18 29.27
N PHE A 25 6.41 -7.12 29.59
CA PHE A 25 6.71 -6.04 28.65
C PHE A 25 7.56 -6.51 27.46
N LEU A 26 8.59 -7.32 27.72
CA LEU A 26 9.40 -7.89 26.66
C LEU A 26 8.55 -8.73 25.70
N ASN A 27 7.65 -9.54 26.25
CA ASN A 27 6.76 -10.40 25.49
C ASN A 27 5.78 -9.60 24.62
N ILE A 28 5.21 -8.50 25.13
CA ILE A 28 4.29 -7.65 24.34
C ILE A 28 5.02 -6.79 23.31
N LEU A 29 6.25 -6.35 23.59
CA LEU A 29 7.05 -5.52 22.68
C LEU A 29 7.68 -6.31 21.53
N LYS A 30 7.90 -7.61 21.70
CA LYS A 30 8.49 -8.45 20.65
C LYS A 30 7.69 -8.44 19.34
N PRO A 31 6.35 -8.64 19.34
CA PRO A 31 5.52 -8.44 18.14
C PRO A 31 5.67 -7.06 17.49
N PHE A 32 5.78 -5.99 18.28
CA PHE A 32 5.97 -4.62 17.76
C PHE A 32 7.32 -4.49 17.04
N LYS A 33 8.39 -5.02 17.64
CA LYS A 33 9.71 -5.02 17.02
C LYS A 33 9.71 -5.83 15.72
N ASP A 34 9.22 -7.07 15.77
CA ASP A 34 9.26 -7.98 14.64
C ASP A 34 8.44 -7.43 13.47
N LEU A 35 7.29 -6.85 13.76
CA LEU A 35 6.41 -6.27 12.74
C LEU A 35 6.97 -4.96 12.17
N THR A 36 7.50 -4.06 13.01
CA THR A 36 8.13 -2.83 12.50
C THR A 36 9.34 -3.15 11.64
N LYS A 37 10.18 -4.11 12.04
CA LYS A 37 11.29 -4.61 11.21
C LYS A 37 10.82 -5.23 9.91
N ARG A 38 9.75 -6.01 9.92
CA ARG A 38 9.14 -6.54 8.69
C ARG A 38 8.68 -5.43 7.75
N MET A 39 8.17 -4.33 8.29
CA MET A 39 7.59 -3.21 7.53
C MET A 39 8.61 -2.16 7.08
N GLU A 40 9.86 -2.22 7.56
CA GLU A 40 10.97 -1.39 7.07
C GLU A 40 11.45 -1.80 5.66
N GLY A 41 11.04 -2.98 5.18
CA GLY A 41 11.46 -3.51 3.89
C GLY A 41 10.94 -2.73 2.68
N ARG A 42 11.40 -3.16 1.49
CA ARG A 42 10.90 -2.66 0.21
C ARG A 42 10.07 -3.72 -0.50
N ALA A 43 8.88 -3.29 -0.91
CA ALA A 43 7.96 -4.05 -1.76
C ALA A 43 8.45 -4.32 -3.19
N ASN A 44 9.72 -4.08 -3.51
CA ASN A 44 10.32 -4.33 -4.83
C ASN A 44 11.49 -5.32 -4.80
N ARG A 45 11.76 -5.97 -3.67
CA ARG A 45 12.78 -7.01 -3.63
C ARG A 45 12.34 -8.15 -4.55
N ALA A 46 13.23 -8.57 -5.46
CA ALA A 46 12.93 -9.64 -6.42
C ALA A 46 12.49 -10.92 -5.67
N GLY A 47 11.33 -11.47 -6.01
CA GLY A 47 10.73 -12.63 -5.32
C GLY A 47 9.95 -12.29 -4.05
N SER A 48 9.81 -11.00 -3.70
CA SER A 48 8.94 -10.50 -2.63
C SER A 48 8.25 -9.20 -3.05
N GLU A 49 7.93 -9.07 -4.34
CA GLU A 49 7.23 -7.89 -4.85
C GLU A 49 5.85 -7.74 -4.17
N GLY A 50 5.54 -6.55 -3.66
CA GLY A 50 4.30 -6.25 -2.97
C GLY A 50 4.24 -6.66 -1.49
N SER A 51 5.35 -7.14 -0.90
CA SER A 51 5.48 -7.53 0.51
C SER A 51 6.48 -6.65 1.24
N HIS A 52 6.39 -6.56 2.57
CA HIS A 52 7.32 -5.82 3.44
C HIS A 52 7.28 -4.30 3.20
N GLY A 53 6.39 -3.62 3.91
CA GLY A 53 6.28 -2.14 3.88
C GLY A 53 5.30 -1.61 2.85
N SER A 54 4.48 -2.49 2.26
CA SER A 54 3.42 -2.09 1.34
C SER A 54 2.24 -1.47 2.09
N LEU A 55 1.54 -0.54 1.45
CA LEU A 55 0.45 0.21 2.10
C LEU A 55 -0.71 -0.69 2.58
N HIS A 56 -0.94 -1.81 1.88
CA HIS A 56 -2.02 -2.74 2.23
C HIS A 56 -1.73 -3.53 3.52
N GLU A 57 -0.45 -3.79 3.83
CA GLU A 57 -0.04 -4.52 5.04
C GLU A 57 -0.23 -3.69 6.33
N ILE A 58 -0.38 -2.37 6.24
CA ILE A 58 -0.43 -1.50 7.43
C ILE A 58 -1.65 -1.77 8.30
N ILE A 59 -2.85 -1.87 7.69
CA ILE A 59 -4.07 -2.11 8.48
C ILE A 59 -4.02 -3.49 9.13
N GLU A 60 -3.57 -4.51 8.41
CA GLU A 60 -3.38 -5.86 8.92
C GLU A 60 -2.36 -5.90 10.06
N SER A 61 -1.26 -5.16 9.89
CA SER A 61 -0.21 -5.05 10.90
C SER A 61 -0.73 -4.43 12.20
N LEU A 62 -1.47 -3.32 12.10
CA LEU A 62 -2.07 -2.68 13.27
C LEU A 62 -3.08 -3.62 13.96
N ASP A 63 -3.85 -4.40 13.20
CA ASP A 63 -4.81 -5.37 13.74
C ASP A 63 -4.12 -6.50 14.52
N VAL A 64 -2.99 -7.01 14.03
CA VAL A 64 -2.17 -7.99 14.78
C VAL A 64 -1.70 -7.40 16.11
N LEU A 65 -1.19 -6.17 16.12
CA LEU A 65 -0.74 -5.51 17.36
C LEU A 65 -1.90 -5.25 18.32
N PHE A 66 -3.07 -4.88 17.78
CA PHE A 66 -4.28 -4.66 18.55
C PHE A 66 -4.74 -5.94 19.26
N LYS A 67 -4.79 -7.06 18.54
CA LYS A 67 -5.11 -8.38 19.11
C LYS A 67 -4.14 -8.76 20.22
N LYS A 68 -2.83 -8.51 20.06
CA LYS A 68 -1.83 -8.75 21.12
C LYS A 68 -2.06 -7.89 22.37
N LEU A 69 -2.36 -6.61 22.21
CA LEU A 69 -2.69 -5.72 23.33
C LEU A 69 -4.04 -6.11 23.99
N GLN A 70 -5.00 -6.61 23.21
CA GLN A 70 -6.25 -7.14 23.77
C GLN A 70 -5.98 -8.34 24.68
N ASP A 71 -5.21 -9.31 24.20
CA ASP A 71 -4.83 -10.51 24.97
C ASP A 71 -4.04 -10.12 26.24
N ALA A 72 -3.10 -9.17 26.14
CA ALA A 72 -2.31 -8.71 27.27
C ALA A 72 -3.15 -8.04 28.37
N GLY A 73 -4.11 -7.19 28.00
CA GLY A 73 -4.99 -6.58 29.00
C GLY A 73 -6.01 -7.57 29.57
N LYS A 74 -6.52 -8.53 28.78
CA LYS A 74 -7.34 -9.62 29.33
C LYS A 74 -6.56 -10.43 30.36
N PHE A 75 -5.29 -10.74 30.07
CA PHE A 75 -4.43 -11.43 31.02
C PHE A 75 -4.26 -10.65 32.32
N ALA A 76 -4.08 -9.33 32.23
CA ALA A 76 -3.98 -8.45 33.40
C ALA A 76 -5.30 -8.37 34.20
N ASP A 77 -6.45 -8.37 33.52
CA ASP A 77 -7.77 -8.39 34.16
C ASP A 77 -8.06 -9.73 34.87
N ASP A 78 -7.64 -10.85 34.26
CA ASP A 78 -7.85 -12.20 34.78
C ASP A 78 -6.87 -12.55 35.92
N HIS A 79 -5.67 -11.95 35.93
CA HIS A 79 -4.59 -12.23 36.89
C HIS A 79 -4.04 -10.97 37.57
N PRO A 80 -4.86 -10.21 38.32
CA PRO A 80 -4.47 -8.95 38.94
C PRO A 80 -3.43 -9.13 40.08
N ASP A 81 -3.21 -10.36 40.54
CA ASP A 81 -2.19 -10.73 41.52
C ASP A 81 -0.81 -11.01 40.89
N VAL A 82 -0.75 -11.24 39.57
CA VAL A 82 0.48 -11.59 38.85
C VAL A 82 1.19 -10.35 38.30
N VAL A 83 0.43 -9.39 37.78
CA VAL A 83 0.97 -8.17 37.17
C VAL A 83 0.67 -6.94 38.01
N SER A 84 1.54 -5.94 37.97
CA SER A 84 1.27 -4.70 38.69
C SER A 84 0.22 -3.83 38.01
N THR A 85 -0.33 -2.89 38.78
CA THR A 85 -1.20 -1.82 38.24
C THR A 85 -0.48 -0.96 37.20
N TYR A 86 0.85 -0.83 37.30
CA TYR A 86 1.65 -0.10 36.31
C TYR A 86 1.60 -0.81 34.94
N TYR A 87 1.73 -2.14 34.92
CA TYR A 87 1.59 -2.91 33.69
C TYR A 87 0.23 -2.70 33.04
N SER A 88 -0.87 -2.81 33.79
CA SER A 88 -2.22 -2.60 33.26
C SER A 88 -2.40 -1.22 32.65
N HIS A 89 -1.98 -0.16 33.36
CA HIS A 89 -2.04 1.21 32.83
C HIS A 89 -1.20 1.40 31.56
N ALA A 90 -0.03 0.74 31.47
CA ALA A 90 0.81 0.81 30.28
C ALA A 90 0.14 0.14 29.07
N ILE A 91 -0.54 -0.99 29.26
CA ILE A 91 -1.33 -1.64 28.21
C ILE A 91 -2.49 -0.75 27.75
N ASP A 92 -3.20 -0.11 28.66
CA ASP A 92 -4.28 0.82 28.31
C ASP A 92 -3.77 2.04 27.53
N ALA A 93 -2.64 2.61 27.95
CA ALA A 93 -1.99 3.70 27.22
C ALA A 93 -1.59 3.25 25.80
N ALA A 94 -1.05 2.04 25.64
CA ALA A 94 -0.69 1.48 24.34
C ALA A 94 -1.92 1.26 23.44
N ARG A 95 -3.04 0.80 24.01
CA ARG A 95 -4.32 0.63 23.28
C ARG A 95 -4.86 1.97 22.77
N ILE A 96 -4.89 3.00 23.62
CA ILE A 96 -5.28 4.36 23.24
C ILE A 96 -4.40 4.86 22.10
N LYS A 97 -3.08 4.63 22.21
CA LYS A 97 -2.14 5.06 21.17
C LYS A 97 -2.39 4.34 19.85
N LEU A 98 -2.70 3.05 19.88
CA LEU A 98 -2.97 2.28 18.68
C LEU A 98 -4.29 2.69 18.00
N GLU A 99 -5.31 3.04 18.78
CA GLU A 99 -6.57 3.59 18.27
C GLU A 99 -6.35 4.93 17.54
N GLU A 100 -5.47 5.80 18.06
CA GLU A 100 -5.06 7.02 17.36
C GLU A 100 -4.47 6.72 15.97
N TYR A 101 -3.62 5.69 15.86
CA TYR A 101 -3.05 5.27 14.58
C TYR A 101 -4.10 4.71 13.61
N PHE A 102 -5.07 3.93 14.10
CA PHE A 102 -6.21 3.53 13.27
C PHE A 102 -6.97 4.74 12.74
N GLY A 103 -7.21 5.76 13.59
CA GLY A 103 -7.83 7.02 13.18
C GLY A 103 -7.07 7.72 12.04
N LEU A 104 -5.74 7.71 12.07
CA LEU A 104 -4.91 8.26 10.99
C LEU A 104 -5.03 7.46 9.69
N THR A 105 -5.11 6.12 9.77
CA THR A 105 -5.34 5.28 8.57
C THR A 105 -6.71 5.52 7.97
N ASP A 106 -7.72 5.78 8.80
CA ASP A 106 -9.08 6.08 8.37
C ASP A 106 -9.24 7.47 7.76
N ALA A 107 -8.44 8.44 8.19
CA ALA A 107 -8.44 9.79 7.64
C ALA A 107 -7.94 9.84 6.19
N THR A 108 -7.12 8.87 5.76
CA THR A 108 -6.53 8.85 4.43
C THR A 108 -7.12 7.71 3.58
N PRO A 109 -7.79 7.99 2.45
CA PRO A 109 -8.46 6.97 1.66
C PRO A 109 -7.49 5.93 1.03
N ALA A 110 -6.20 6.28 0.92
CA ALA A 110 -5.17 5.44 0.31
C ALA A 110 -5.04 4.06 1.00
N TYR A 111 -5.12 3.97 2.33
CA TYR A 111 -5.02 2.70 3.05
C TYR A 111 -6.17 1.76 2.71
N ARG A 112 -7.40 2.28 2.70
CA ARG A 112 -8.60 1.51 2.33
C ARG A 112 -8.54 1.07 0.86
N CYS A 113 -8.10 1.95 -0.03
CA CYS A 113 -7.92 1.61 -1.45
C CYS A 113 -6.85 0.53 -1.63
N ALA A 114 -5.72 0.61 -0.92
CA ALA A 114 -4.65 -0.37 -1.02
C ALA A 114 -5.12 -1.78 -0.62
N VAL A 115 -5.83 -1.90 0.50
CA VAL A 115 -6.40 -3.18 0.94
C VAL A 115 -7.48 -3.69 -0.05
N ALA A 116 -8.36 -2.80 -0.52
CA ALA A 116 -9.42 -3.17 -1.47
C ALA A 116 -8.89 -3.63 -2.84
N LEU A 117 -7.76 -3.07 -3.27
CA LEU A 117 -7.10 -3.42 -4.54
C LEU A 117 -6.22 -4.66 -4.43
N HIS A 118 -5.89 -5.10 -3.21
CA HIS A 118 -5.09 -6.30 -3.00
C HIS A 118 -5.87 -7.56 -3.41
N PRO A 119 -5.36 -8.40 -4.35
CA PRO A 119 -6.13 -9.48 -4.95
C PRO A 119 -6.52 -10.60 -3.96
N ALA A 120 -5.76 -10.77 -2.88
CA ALA A 120 -6.09 -11.75 -1.85
C ALA A 120 -7.19 -11.26 -0.88
N ASN A 121 -7.24 -9.95 -0.62
CA ASN A 121 -8.10 -9.36 0.42
C ASN A 121 -9.39 -8.81 -0.15
N LYS A 122 -9.27 -7.99 -1.20
CA LYS A 122 -10.38 -7.25 -1.81
C LYS A 122 -11.25 -6.59 -0.72
N PHE A 123 -12.56 -6.54 -0.92
CA PHE A 123 -13.49 -6.11 0.13
C PHE A 123 -13.82 -7.19 1.15
N ILE A 124 -13.40 -8.44 0.94
CA ILE A 124 -13.68 -9.57 1.84
C ILE A 124 -13.02 -9.32 3.20
N TYR A 125 -11.81 -8.77 3.22
CA TYR A 125 -11.11 -8.38 4.44
C TYR A 125 -11.98 -7.47 5.34
N PHE A 126 -12.57 -6.41 4.77
CA PHE A 126 -13.43 -5.51 5.54
C PHE A 126 -14.70 -6.21 6.04
N GLU A 127 -15.30 -7.09 5.23
CA GLU A 127 -16.50 -7.82 5.64
C GLU A 127 -16.23 -8.78 6.79
N LEU A 128 -15.04 -9.38 6.85
CA LEU A 128 -14.67 -10.36 7.87
C LEU A 128 -14.23 -9.68 9.18
N GLU A 129 -13.12 -8.93 9.12
CA GLU A 129 -12.48 -8.35 10.31
C GLU A 129 -13.34 -7.24 10.93
N TRP A 130 -14.07 -6.49 10.10
CA TRP A 130 -14.90 -5.37 10.54
C TRP A 130 -16.41 -5.67 10.47
N SER A 131 -16.78 -6.96 10.49
CA SER A 131 -18.17 -7.43 10.48
C SER A 131 -19.06 -6.82 11.56
N HIS A 132 -18.47 -6.48 12.71
CA HIS A 132 -19.13 -5.83 13.85
C HIS A 132 -19.44 -4.35 13.58
N ASN A 133 -18.73 -3.69 12.65
CA ASN A 133 -18.90 -2.28 12.30
C ASN A 133 -19.40 -2.11 10.86
N ARG A 134 -20.64 -2.53 10.60
CA ARG A 134 -21.25 -2.52 9.25
C ARG A 134 -21.34 -1.12 8.61
N GLN A 135 -21.51 -0.08 9.44
CA GLN A 135 -21.54 1.31 8.96
C GLN A 135 -20.17 1.71 8.41
N TRP A 136 -19.09 1.37 9.12
CA TRP A 136 -17.73 1.61 8.66
C TRP A 136 -17.41 0.85 7.37
N VAL A 137 -17.78 -0.44 7.27
CA VAL A 137 -17.57 -1.24 6.04
C VAL A 137 -18.27 -0.60 4.83
N SER A 138 -19.49 -0.11 5.02
CA SER A 138 -20.24 0.60 3.97
C SER A 138 -19.56 1.92 3.58
N GLY A 139 -19.07 2.66 4.58
CA GLY A 139 -18.27 3.87 4.35
C GLY A 139 -16.96 3.59 3.60
N ALA A 140 -16.25 2.51 3.94
CA ALA A 140 -15.01 2.12 3.28
C ALA A 140 -15.25 1.79 1.79
N ARG A 141 -16.31 1.05 1.46
CA ARG A 141 -16.70 0.79 0.06
C ARG A 141 -16.96 2.06 -0.71
N ARG A 142 -17.74 2.97 -0.14
CA ARG A 142 -18.07 4.25 -0.76
C ARG A 142 -16.81 5.06 -1.06
N VAL A 143 -15.90 5.18 -0.09
CA VAL A 143 -14.62 5.90 -0.28
C VAL A 143 -13.79 5.30 -1.41
N VAL A 144 -13.67 3.96 -1.46
CA VAL A 144 -12.90 3.30 -2.54
C VAL A 144 -13.54 3.55 -3.91
N GLN A 145 -14.87 3.48 -3.99
CA GLN A 145 -15.61 3.77 -5.24
C GLN A 145 -15.48 5.23 -5.67
N GLU A 146 -15.56 6.17 -4.74
CA GLU A 146 -15.39 7.61 -5.01
C GLU A 146 -13.99 7.91 -5.55
N VAL A 147 -12.95 7.36 -4.92
CA VAL A 147 -11.57 7.51 -5.40
C VAL A 147 -11.41 6.87 -6.77
N PHE A 148 -11.95 5.66 -6.98
CA PHE A 148 -11.88 5.00 -8.29
C PHE A 148 -12.56 5.83 -9.38
N ALA A 149 -13.74 6.41 -9.12
CA ALA A 149 -14.44 7.28 -10.06
C ALA A 149 -13.64 8.54 -10.41
N GLN A 150 -12.90 9.12 -9.45
CA GLN A 150 -11.99 10.24 -9.72
C GLN A 150 -10.87 9.84 -10.68
N TYR A 151 -10.28 8.65 -10.49
CA TYR A 151 -9.26 8.12 -11.41
C TYR A 151 -9.82 7.82 -12.80
N GLU A 152 -11.04 7.28 -12.90
CA GLU A 152 -11.70 7.06 -14.19
C GLU A 152 -11.95 8.38 -14.93
N ALA A 153 -12.45 9.40 -14.23
CA ALA A 153 -12.67 10.72 -14.82
C ALA A 153 -11.35 11.35 -15.31
N ALA A 154 -10.30 11.32 -14.49
CA ALA A 154 -8.98 11.84 -14.87
C ALA A 154 -8.38 11.07 -16.07
N ALA A 155 -8.58 9.75 -16.14
CA ALA A 155 -8.14 8.96 -17.28
C ALA A 155 -8.89 9.34 -18.57
N ALA A 156 -10.20 9.56 -18.49
CA ALA A 156 -11.00 10.00 -19.62
C ALA A 156 -10.58 11.40 -20.13
N GLU A 157 -10.28 12.33 -19.23
CA GLU A 157 -9.74 13.65 -19.59
C GLU A 157 -8.38 13.55 -20.29
N ALA A 158 -7.48 12.70 -19.80
CA ALA A 158 -6.18 12.47 -20.41
C ALA A 158 -6.30 11.88 -21.82
N ASP A 159 -7.22 10.93 -22.04
CA ASP A 159 -7.48 10.34 -23.34
C ASP A 159 -8.02 11.38 -24.36
N LEU A 160 -8.84 12.34 -23.90
CA LEU A 160 -9.31 13.45 -24.73
C LEU A 160 -8.18 14.42 -25.12
N MET A 161 -7.28 14.74 -24.18
CA MET A 161 -6.12 15.60 -24.45
C MET A 161 -5.10 14.96 -25.41
N ASP A 162 -4.88 13.64 -25.30
CA ASP A 162 -4.00 12.91 -26.23
C ASP A 162 -4.62 12.81 -27.64
N GLY A 163 -5.95 12.67 -27.71
CA GLY A 163 -6.70 12.75 -28.97
C GLY A 163 -6.59 14.13 -29.64
N ALA A 164 -6.75 15.21 -28.88
CA ALA A 164 -6.63 16.58 -29.39
C ALA A 164 -5.20 16.90 -29.87
N ARG A 165 -4.16 16.42 -29.17
CA ARG A 165 -2.76 16.56 -29.62
C ARG A 165 -2.47 15.82 -30.93
N GLN A 166 -3.12 14.69 -31.18
CA GLN A 166 -2.98 13.95 -32.44
C GLN A 166 -3.73 14.62 -33.60
N GLU A 167 -4.74 15.45 -33.33
CA GLU A 167 -5.45 16.24 -34.36
C GLU A 167 -4.74 17.55 -34.73
N GLU A 168 -3.91 18.10 -33.83
CA GLU A 168 -3.12 19.32 -34.08
C GLU A 168 -1.74 19.09 -34.75
N GLU A 169 -1.26 17.84 -34.86
CA GLU A 169 -0.12 17.58 -35.74
C GLU A 169 -0.55 17.83 -37.21
N PRO A 170 0.19 18.66 -37.98
CA PRO A 170 -0.15 18.91 -39.36
C PRO A 170 -0.14 17.58 -40.09
N LYS A 171 -1.29 17.17 -40.64
CA LYS A 171 -1.34 16.13 -41.66
C LYS A 171 -0.39 16.58 -42.77
N GLU A 172 0.80 15.99 -42.86
CA GLU A 172 1.62 16.12 -44.05
C GLU A 172 0.72 15.76 -45.22
N SER A 173 0.43 16.76 -46.05
CA SER A 173 -0.26 16.60 -47.30
C SER A 173 0.52 15.58 -48.11
N GLU A 174 -0.06 14.40 -48.32
CA GLU A 174 0.35 13.48 -49.38
C GLU A 174 0.08 14.18 -50.73
N GLU A 175 0.92 15.15 -51.08
CA GLU A 175 1.10 15.57 -52.46
C GLU A 175 2.32 14.84 -53.03
N ASP A 176 2.13 14.44 -54.29
CA ASP A 176 3.12 13.90 -55.22
C ASP A 176 3.54 12.43 -55.09
N ALA A 177 2.80 11.58 -55.81
CA ALA A 177 3.35 11.00 -57.05
C ALA A 177 2.26 10.31 -57.89
N VAL A 178 1.60 11.08 -58.76
CA VAL A 178 1.07 10.54 -60.01
C VAL A 178 2.22 10.52 -61.00
N VAL A 179 2.82 9.34 -61.21
CA VAL A 179 3.47 9.03 -62.48
C VAL A 179 2.80 7.78 -63.03
N ASP A 180 1.92 8.04 -63.98
CA ASP A 180 1.31 7.10 -64.89
C ASP A 180 2.39 6.32 -65.64
N ASN A 181 2.32 4.99 -65.56
CA ASN A 181 2.84 4.15 -66.62
C ASN A 181 1.93 2.92 -66.71
N SER A 182 1.13 2.87 -67.77
CA SER A 182 0.16 1.82 -68.02
C SER A 182 0.85 0.48 -68.24
N VAL A 183 0.92 -0.32 -67.19
CA VAL A 183 1.09 -1.78 -67.32
C VAL A 183 -0.03 -2.39 -66.49
N THR A 184 -0.90 -3.14 -67.15
CA THR A 184 -1.96 -3.92 -66.51
C THR A 184 -1.34 -4.82 -65.45
N LEU A 185 -1.44 -4.41 -64.18
CA LEU A 185 -0.91 -5.18 -63.05
C LEU A 185 -1.71 -6.48 -62.92
N ASP A 186 -0.99 -7.59 -62.79
CA ASP A 186 -1.49 -8.92 -62.47
C ASP A 186 -2.44 -8.86 -61.24
N PRO A 187 -3.62 -9.53 -61.28
CA PRO A 187 -4.56 -9.61 -60.16
C PRO A 187 -3.93 -9.87 -58.79
N LEU A 188 -2.84 -10.65 -58.73
CA LEU A 188 -2.10 -10.93 -57.49
C LEU A 188 -1.35 -9.72 -56.93
N GLN A 189 -0.83 -8.84 -57.79
CA GLN A 189 -0.12 -7.62 -57.39
C GLN A 189 -1.11 -6.55 -56.91
N GLN A 190 -2.29 -6.47 -57.54
CA GLN A 190 -3.39 -5.62 -57.08
C GLN A 190 -3.92 -6.08 -55.71
N ALA A 191 -4.04 -7.38 -55.48
CA ALA A 191 -4.42 -7.95 -54.19
C ALA A 191 -3.36 -7.67 -53.11
N ARG A 192 -2.06 -7.73 -53.43
CA ARG A 192 -0.96 -7.35 -52.51
C ARG A 192 -1.02 -5.89 -52.09
N LYS A 193 -1.21 -4.94 -53.03
CA LYS A 193 -1.37 -3.52 -52.71
C LYS A 193 -2.62 -3.25 -51.86
N ARG A 194 -3.74 -3.93 -52.14
CA ARG A 194 -4.96 -3.84 -51.30
C ARG A 194 -4.73 -4.37 -49.89
N ARG A 195 -4.03 -5.50 -49.74
CA ARG A 195 -3.66 -6.06 -48.42
C ARG A 195 -2.70 -5.17 -47.65
N GLN A 196 -1.76 -4.49 -48.32
CA GLN A 196 -0.88 -3.52 -47.66
C GLN A 196 -1.67 -2.29 -47.17
N ARG A 197 -2.61 -1.75 -47.96
CA ARG A 197 -3.47 -0.64 -47.51
C ARG A 197 -4.38 -1.04 -46.34
N LEU A 198 -4.95 -2.24 -46.39
CA LEU A 198 -5.75 -2.82 -45.30
C LEU A 198 -4.91 -3.11 -44.05
N ALA A 199 -3.65 -3.51 -44.22
CA ALA A 199 -2.71 -3.71 -43.11
C ALA A 199 -2.33 -2.37 -42.46
N VAL A 200 -2.09 -1.30 -43.23
CA VAL A 200 -1.82 0.04 -42.70
C VAL A 200 -3.03 0.60 -41.93
N THR A 201 -4.25 0.41 -42.46
CA THR A 201 -5.49 0.80 -41.75
C THR A 201 -5.78 -0.11 -40.54
N ALA A 202 -5.49 -1.41 -40.60
CA ALA A 202 -5.64 -2.32 -39.47
C ALA A 202 -4.58 -2.09 -38.37
N THR A 203 -3.34 -1.76 -38.70
CA THR A 203 -2.31 -1.39 -37.71
C THR A 203 -2.64 -0.08 -36.98
N SER A 204 -3.42 0.81 -37.62
CA SER A 204 -4.00 1.98 -36.95
C SER A 204 -5.15 1.60 -36.01
N ALA A 205 -6.00 0.63 -36.39
CA ALA A 205 -7.15 0.19 -35.60
C ALA A 205 -6.84 -0.78 -34.45
N THR A 206 -5.73 -1.54 -34.49
CA THR A 206 -5.39 -2.53 -33.45
C THR A 206 -4.09 -2.23 -32.70
N ARG A 207 -3.59 -0.99 -32.71
CA ARG A 207 -2.57 -0.59 -31.74
C ARG A 207 -3.25 -0.51 -30.37
N GLY A 208 -3.30 -1.64 -29.67
CA GLY A 208 -3.49 -1.65 -28.22
C GLY A 208 -2.55 -0.59 -27.68
N LYS A 209 -3.12 0.54 -27.27
CA LYS A 209 -2.38 1.73 -26.90
C LYS A 209 -1.42 1.28 -25.80
N LYS A 210 -0.11 1.25 -26.09
CA LYS A 210 0.90 1.18 -25.05
C LYS A 210 0.61 2.39 -24.18
N ARG A 211 -0.01 2.16 -23.01
CA ARG A 211 -0.11 3.18 -21.95
C ARG A 211 1.26 3.81 -21.88
N VAL A 212 1.35 5.08 -22.24
CA VAL A 212 2.54 5.88 -21.99
C VAL A 212 2.75 5.74 -20.49
N LYS A 213 3.87 5.14 -20.08
CA LYS A 213 4.29 5.15 -18.68
C LYS A 213 4.51 6.62 -18.36
N LEU A 214 3.50 7.26 -17.79
CA LEU A 214 3.71 8.47 -17.02
C LEU A 214 4.74 8.04 -15.98
N THR A 215 5.95 8.58 -16.03
CA THR A 215 6.95 8.39 -14.98
C THR A 215 6.33 9.00 -13.74
N SER A 216 5.64 8.15 -12.98
CA SER A 216 4.88 8.57 -11.81
C SER A 216 5.89 9.04 -10.75
N GLU A 217 5.47 9.92 -9.84
CA GLU A 217 6.22 10.16 -8.59
C GLU A 217 6.55 8.82 -7.89
N LEU A 218 5.72 7.79 -8.10
CA LEU A 218 5.97 6.41 -7.69
C LEU A 218 7.22 5.83 -8.38
N ASP A 219 7.37 5.98 -9.70
CA ASP A 219 8.53 5.47 -10.44
C ASP A 219 9.83 6.15 -9.99
N GLU A 220 9.79 7.47 -9.74
CA GLU A 220 10.92 8.21 -9.18
C GLU A 220 11.25 7.79 -7.74
N PHE A 221 10.23 7.54 -6.91
CA PHE A 221 10.40 7.03 -5.55
C PHE A 221 11.02 5.63 -5.55
N MET A 222 10.56 4.74 -6.43
CA MET A 222 11.09 3.38 -6.58
C MET A 222 12.52 3.35 -7.11
N ALA A 223 12.93 4.34 -7.91
CA ALA A 223 14.28 4.43 -8.46
C ALA A 223 15.33 4.90 -7.44
N ARG A 224 14.93 5.45 -6.28
CA ARG A 224 15.88 5.87 -5.24
C ARG A 224 16.54 4.64 -4.60
N THR A 225 17.84 4.65 -4.40
CA THR A 225 18.54 3.64 -3.58
C THR A 225 18.48 4.05 -2.12
N ASN A 226 17.85 3.24 -1.24
CA ASN A 226 17.85 3.48 0.20
C ASN A 226 18.92 2.59 0.87
N LYS A 227 19.77 3.18 1.72
CA LYS A 227 20.83 2.44 2.43
C LYS A 227 20.30 1.35 3.35
N ALA A 228 19.06 1.50 3.85
CA ALA A 228 18.41 0.53 4.74
C ALA A 228 18.14 -0.84 4.09
N ASP A 229 18.14 -0.94 2.76
CA ASP A 229 17.92 -2.21 2.05
C ASP A 229 19.11 -3.18 2.16
N LEU A 230 20.29 -2.66 2.45
CA LEU A 230 21.54 -3.41 2.50
C LEU A 230 21.78 -4.06 3.88
N ASP A 231 21.09 -3.59 4.92
CA ASP A 231 21.34 -3.97 6.32
C ASP A 231 20.30 -4.95 6.88
N VAL A 232 19.39 -5.48 6.06
CA VAL A 232 18.41 -6.49 6.49
C VAL A 232 19.02 -7.89 6.32
N GLU A 233 19.62 -8.42 7.38
CA GLU A 233 20.02 -9.83 7.49
C GLU A 233 18.83 -10.74 7.19
N ASP A 234 19.09 -11.82 6.44
CA ASP A 234 18.13 -12.89 6.16
C ASP A 234 18.03 -13.78 7.41
N PRO A 235 16.90 -13.81 8.14
CA PRO A 235 16.80 -14.60 9.38
C PRO A 235 16.68 -16.11 9.14
N LEU A 236 17.07 -16.61 7.96
CA LEU A 236 17.16 -18.04 7.61
C LEU A 236 18.60 -18.53 7.35
N GLU A 237 19.61 -17.75 7.73
CA GLU A 237 20.96 -18.27 8.07
C GLU A 237 21.22 -18.21 9.58
#